data_AF-A0A641TPZ9-F1
#
_entry.id   AF-A0A641TPZ9-F1
#
_cell.length_a   1.000
_cell.length_b   1.000
_cell.length_c   1.000
_cell.angle_alpha   90.00
_cell.angle_beta   90.00
_cell.angle_gamma   90.00
#
_symmetry.space_group_name_H-M   'P 1'
#
loop_
_entity.id
_entity.type
_entity.pdbx_description
1 polymer ?
#
loop_
_entity_poly.entity_id
_entity_poly.type
_entity_poly.pdbx_seq_one_letter_code
_entity_poly.pdbx_strand_id
1 'polypeptide(L)'
;VNDTIMGAKITPEQKKMLQNHEMVFIENMRYKGRLFSDDVRFSNKSNQLLIGRNAREYKPAIDSKKNDKNKEVRQQAPRHVASVKAQPKKSLSVM
;
A
#
# COMPACT_ATOMS: atom_id res chain seq x y z
N VAL A 1 -5.23 5.71 2.66
CA VAL A 1 -3.98 6.53 2.66
C VAL A 1 -3.63 6.84 4.10
N ASN A 2 -2.37 6.67 4.50
CA ASN A 2 -1.90 7.01 5.86
C ASN A 2 -1.55 8.49 5.96
N ASP A 3 -1.36 9.00 7.17
CA ASP A 3 -0.90 10.37 7.44
C ASP A 3 0.61 10.59 7.18
N THR A 4 1.28 9.55 6.67
CA THR A 4 2.67 9.60 6.21
C THR A 4 2.89 8.83 4.90
N ILE A 5 3.85 9.30 4.10
CA ILE A 5 4.34 8.65 2.87
C ILE A 5 5.86 8.50 2.99
N MET A 6 6.36 7.26 3.04
CA MET A 6 7.80 6.95 3.18
C MET A 6 8.50 7.74 4.30
N GLY A 7 7.80 7.97 5.42
CA GLY A 7 8.32 8.72 6.58
C GLY A 7 8.07 10.23 6.57
N ALA A 8 7.76 10.84 5.41
CA ALA A 8 7.26 12.21 5.36
C ALA A 8 5.87 12.30 5.97
N LYS A 9 5.56 13.38 6.71
CA LYS A 9 4.19 13.74 7.09
C LYS A 9 3.51 14.39 5.89
N ILE A 10 2.22 14.12 5.70
CA ILE A 10 1.41 14.75 4.64
C ILE A 10 0.26 15.57 5.27
N THR A 11 -0.18 16.63 4.60
CA THR A 11 -1.33 17.43 5.08
C THR A 11 -2.66 16.67 4.87
N PRO A 12 -3.74 17.03 5.58
CA PRO A 12 -5.07 16.45 5.33
C PRO A 12 -5.56 16.67 3.88
N GLU A 13 -5.14 17.76 3.25
CA GLU A 13 -5.41 18.07 1.84
C GLU A 13 -4.63 17.13 0.91
N GLN A 14 -3.31 17.00 1.09
CA GLN A 14 -2.49 16.03 0.35
C GLN A 14 -3.00 14.59 0.52
N LYS A 15 -3.48 14.23 1.71
CA LYS A 15 -4.12 12.94 1.99
C LYS A 15 -5.41 12.74 1.19
N LYS A 16 -6.23 13.79 1.04
CA LYS A 16 -7.47 13.80 0.25
C LYS A 16 -7.18 13.72 -1.26
N MET A 17 -6.21 14.50 -1.75
CA MET A 17 -5.75 14.42 -3.15
C MET A 17 -5.26 12.98 -3.47
N LEU A 18 -4.44 12.39 -2.60
CA LEU A 18 -3.99 11.00 -2.75
C LEU A 18 -5.13 9.97 -2.64
N GLN A 19 -6.21 10.25 -1.90
CA GLN A 19 -7.43 9.41 -1.89
C GLN A 19 -8.23 9.52 -3.19
N ASN A 20 -8.23 10.67 -3.85
CA ASN A 20 -8.84 10.91 -5.16
C ASN A 20 -8.00 10.34 -6.33
N HIS A 21 -6.88 9.66 -6.05
CA HIS A 21 -5.87 9.27 -7.03
C HIS A 21 -5.33 10.47 -7.83
N GLU A 22 -5.13 11.62 -7.19
CA GLU A 22 -4.44 12.78 -7.77
C GLU A 22 -2.91 12.69 -7.56
N MET A 23 -2.16 13.52 -8.29
CA MET A 23 -0.69 13.63 -8.13
C MET A 23 -0.38 14.73 -7.11
N VAL A 24 0.54 14.45 -6.20
CA VAL A 24 0.92 15.35 -5.11
C VAL A 24 2.45 15.34 -4.95
N PHE A 25 3.08 16.50 -4.96
CA PHE A 25 4.48 16.62 -4.57
C PHE A 25 4.61 16.48 -3.05
N ILE A 26 5.43 15.53 -2.59
CA ILE A 26 5.70 15.29 -1.17
C ILE A 26 7.18 15.48 -0.89
N GLU A 27 7.47 16.23 0.18
CA GLU A 27 8.83 16.55 0.62
C GLU A 27 9.31 15.68 1.77
N ASN A 28 10.62 15.61 1.97
CA ASN A 28 11.25 14.93 3.11
C ASN A 28 10.92 13.42 3.23
N MET A 29 10.61 12.78 2.10
CA MET A 29 10.45 11.32 2.02
C MET A 29 11.80 10.65 2.28
N ARG A 30 11.81 9.50 2.96
CA ARG A 30 13.05 8.82 3.37
C ARG A 30 13.14 7.41 2.81
N TYR A 31 14.15 7.16 1.98
CA TYR A 31 14.42 5.85 1.40
C TYR A 31 15.92 5.50 1.50
N LYS A 32 16.22 4.28 1.99
CA LYS A 32 17.60 3.79 2.23
C LYS A 32 18.51 4.82 2.93
N GLY A 33 17.96 5.51 3.94
CA GLY A 33 18.63 6.52 4.75
C GLY A 33 18.65 7.94 4.16
N ARG A 34 18.44 8.11 2.85
CA ARG A 34 18.46 9.42 2.16
C ARG A 34 17.11 10.11 2.25
N LEU A 35 17.11 11.44 2.37
CA LEU A 35 15.92 12.27 2.14
C LEU A 35 15.80 12.61 0.65
N PHE A 36 14.57 12.74 0.17
CA PHE A 36 14.23 13.19 -1.18
C PHE A 36 12.81 13.79 -1.20
N SER A 37 12.51 14.55 -2.25
CA SER A 37 11.18 15.12 -2.53
C SER A 37 10.81 14.76 -3.96
N ASP A 38 9.57 14.31 -4.20
CA ASP A 38 9.13 13.89 -5.54
C ASP A 38 7.60 13.85 -5.65
N ASP A 39 7.09 13.76 -6.88
CA ASP A 39 5.66 13.56 -7.15
C ASP A 39 5.22 12.16 -6.77
N VAL A 40 4.09 12.02 -6.09
CA VAL A 40 3.48 10.72 -5.75
C VAL A 40 2.00 10.69 -6.09
N ARG A 41 1.53 9.51 -6.50
CA ARG A 41 0.14 9.26 -6.91
C ARG A 41 -0.23 7.80 -6.62
N PHE A 42 -1.48 7.53 -6.23
CA PHE A 42 -1.98 6.15 -6.24
C PHE A 42 -2.52 5.76 -7.63
N SER A 43 -2.14 4.59 -8.14
CA SER A 43 -2.72 4.02 -9.36
C SER A 43 -4.21 3.75 -9.20
N ASN A 44 -5.05 4.22 -10.13
CA ASN A 44 -6.49 3.91 -10.12
C ASN A 44 -6.77 2.41 -10.36
N LYS A 45 -5.89 1.71 -11.09
CA LYS A 45 -6.02 0.27 -11.36
C LYS A 45 -5.70 -0.63 -10.16
N SER A 46 -4.62 -0.34 -9.43
CA SER A 46 -4.08 -1.26 -8.40
C SER A 46 -4.05 -0.69 -6.98
N ASN A 47 -4.28 0.61 -6.80
CA ASN A 47 -4.00 1.35 -5.56
C ASN A 47 -2.54 1.20 -5.07
N GLN A 48 -1.60 0.90 -5.98
CA GLN A 48 -0.17 0.98 -5.72
C GLN A 48 0.28 2.44 -5.69
N LEU A 49 1.19 2.79 -4.77
CA LEU A 49 1.85 4.09 -4.75
C LEU A 49 2.88 4.16 -5.89
N LEU A 50 2.71 5.13 -6.78
CA LEU A 50 3.63 5.50 -7.85
C LEU A 50 4.42 6.73 -7.40
N ILE A 51 5.70 6.82 -7.80
CA ILE A 51 6.66 7.84 -7.35
C ILE A 51 7.43 8.36 -8.56
N GLY A 52 7.63 9.68 -8.61
CA GLY A 52 8.46 10.40 -9.58
C GLY A 52 8.03 10.15 -11.00
N ARG A 53 8.96 9.68 -11.84
CA ARG A 53 8.69 9.32 -13.24
C ARG A 53 7.49 8.37 -13.38
N ASN A 54 7.34 7.40 -12.48
CA ASN A 54 6.21 6.47 -12.51
C ASN A 54 4.87 7.13 -12.16
N ALA A 55 4.86 8.23 -11.40
CA ALA A 55 3.64 9.01 -11.14
C ALA A 55 3.32 9.96 -12.30
N ARG A 56 4.34 10.65 -12.83
CA ARG A 56 4.23 11.63 -13.93
C ARG A 56 3.83 11.01 -15.26
N GLU A 57 4.42 9.85 -15.61
CA GLU A 57 4.12 9.14 -16.86
C GLU A 57 2.90 8.20 -16.74
N TYR A 58 2.22 8.16 -15.58
CA TYR A 58 1.05 7.31 -15.39
C TYR A 58 -0.16 7.82 -16.17
N LYS A 59 -0.41 7.20 -17.33
CA LYS A 59 -1.67 7.31 -18.05
C LYS A 59 -2.71 6.39 -17.39
N PRO A 60 -3.69 6.90 -16.63
CA PRO A 60 -4.81 6.08 -16.19
C PRO A 60 -5.58 5.61 -17.43
N ALA A 61 -5.92 4.32 -17.48
CA ALA A 61 -6.94 3.87 -18.42
C ALA A 61 -8.26 4.59 -18.07
N ILE A 62 -8.92 5.16 -19.08
CA ILE A 62 -10.11 6.04 -18.92
C ILE A 62 -11.39 5.21 -18.77
N ASP A 63 -11.27 4.01 -18.19
CA ASP A 63 -12.38 3.17 -17.77
C ASP A 63 -13.19 3.93 -16.71
N SER A 64 -14.41 4.32 -17.09
CA SER A 64 -15.17 5.40 -16.44
C SER A 64 -15.89 4.95 -15.15
N LYS A 65 -15.14 4.36 -14.20
CA LYS A 65 -15.66 3.92 -12.91
C LYS A 65 -15.55 5.01 -11.84
N LYS A 66 -16.51 5.94 -11.87
CA LYS A 66 -16.67 7.00 -10.86
C LYS A 66 -16.82 6.41 -9.44
N ASN A 67 -16.04 6.94 -8.49
CA ASN A 67 -16.38 7.02 -7.06
C ASN A 67 -17.04 5.78 -6.42
N ASP A 68 -16.31 4.67 -6.33
CA ASP A 68 -16.68 3.55 -5.45
C ASP A 68 -16.36 3.94 -3.98
N LYS A 69 -17.27 4.71 -3.36
CA LYS A 69 -17.13 5.29 -2.01
C LYS A 69 -17.27 4.24 -0.90
N ASN A 70 -16.34 3.28 -0.79
CA ASN A 70 -16.26 2.47 0.42
C ASN A 70 -14.86 1.93 0.74
N LYS A 71 -14.19 2.53 1.75
CA LYS A 71 -13.04 1.92 2.44
C LYS A 71 -12.70 2.55 3.80
N GLU A 72 -13.71 2.62 4.67
CA GLU A 72 -13.45 2.58 6.13
C GLU A 72 -13.31 1.10 6.59
N VAL A 73 -13.02 0.85 7.86
CA VAL A 73 -12.79 -0.48 8.48
C VAL A 73 -11.50 -1.15 7.97
N ARG A 74 -10.30 -0.89 8.53
CA ARG A 74 -9.80 -1.33 9.85
C ARG A 74 -10.19 -2.80 10.14
N GLN A 75 -9.35 -3.82 9.91
CA GLN A 75 -8.03 -3.91 10.54
C GLN A 75 -7.05 -4.92 9.89
N GLN A 76 -5.79 -4.68 10.25
CA GLN A 76 -4.59 -5.49 10.03
C GLN A 76 -4.76 -6.94 10.47
N ALA A 77 -4.22 -7.89 9.71
CA ALA A 77 -4.06 -9.29 10.14
C ALA A 77 -2.70 -9.46 10.86
N PRO A 78 -2.65 -9.88 12.14
CA PRO A 78 -1.39 -10.14 12.84
C PRO A 78 -0.75 -11.45 12.34
N ARG A 79 0.24 -11.36 11.45
CA ARG A 79 1.16 -12.47 11.15
C ARG A 79 2.20 -12.57 12.28
N HIS A 80 1.96 -13.41 13.27
CA HIS A 80 3.01 -13.91 14.16
C HIS A 80 3.00 -15.44 14.24
N VAL A 81 4.19 -16.00 14.42
CA VAL A 81 4.49 -17.43 14.26
C VAL A 81 4.81 -18.09 15.59
N ALA A 82 4.39 -19.34 15.75
CA ALA A 82 4.94 -20.28 16.72
C ALA A 82 4.82 -21.69 16.13
N SER A 83 5.86 -22.51 16.28
CA SER A 83 5.91 -23.87 15.73
C SER A 83 5.65 -24.91 16.80
N VAL A 84 4.77 -25.88 16.53
CA VAL A 84 4.72 -27.18 17.20
C VAL A 84 4.63 -28.29 16.15
N LYS A 85 5.46 -29.33 16.31
CA LYS A 85 5.60 -30.47 15.38
C LYS A 85 4.56 -31.55 15.67
N ALA A 86 4.05 -32.25 14.65
CA ALA A 86 3.40 -33.56 14.81
C ALA A 86 3.36 -34.41 13.51
N GLN A 87 4.47 -35.06 13.14
CA GLN A 87 4.56 -36.16 12.15
C GLN A 87 5.90 -36.92 12.33
N PRO A 88 6.04 -38.20 11.92
CA PRO A 88 5.06 -39.29 11.74
C PRO A 88 5.53 -40.64 12.36
N LYS A 89 5.00 -41.80 11.89
CA LYS A 89 5.27 -43.22 12.27
C LYS A 89 4.48 -43.69 13.53
N LYS A 90 3.99 -44.93 13.69
CA LYS A 90 3.94 -46.21 12.89
C LYS A 90 2.44 -46.69 12.90
N SER A 91 1.91 -47.90 12.63
CA SER A 91 2.33 -49.27 12.26
C SER A 91 1.14 -50.02 11.62
N LEU A 92 1.38 -51.17 10.96
CA LEU A 92 0.38 -52.25 10.83
C LEU A 92 0.30 -53.09 12.12
N SER A 93 -0.86 -53.72 12.36
CA SER A 93 -0.98 -55.10 12.85
C SER A 93 -2.27 -55.72 12.30
N VAL A 94 -2.31 -57.04 12.18
CA VAL A 94 -3.48 -57.85 11.81
C VAL A 94 -4.13 -58.45 13.06
N MET A 95 -5.45 -58.64 13.01
CA MET A 95 -6.21 -59.74 13.62
C MET A 95 -7.30 -60.16 12.63
#